data_AF-A0A8R1ETD2-F1
#
_entry.id   AF-A0A8R1ETD2-F1
#
_cell.length_a   1.000
_cell.length_b   1.000
_cell.length_c   1.000
_cell.angle_alpha   90.00
_cell.angle_beta   90.00
_cell.angle_gamma   90.00
#
_symmetry.space_group_name_H-M   'P 1'
#
loop_
_entity.id
_entity.type
_entity.pdbx_description
1 polymer ?
#
loop_
_entity_poly.entity_id
_entity_poly.type
_entity_poly.pdbx_seq_one_letter_code
_entity_poly.pdbx_strand_id
1 'polypeptide(L)'
;MSIGNNLAMVSHENRFILPKLETEDMKVLLTFIYQRRYILPRFDAVSRIGTILTLLFRDDISNFFKYWEVELINKVQQLDRSKCLSTIVECIRALVMVHSAPKGALLAAYNAALVTAADAWQISEAKGKKVKREKLKKEIGRDWPIVDGVIELIEDFKDSVCGVEKSKYVH
;
A
#
# COMPACT_ATOMS: atom_id res chain seq x y z
N MET A 1 28.78 13.99 2.12
CA MET A 1 27.47 14.67 2.23
C MET A 1 26.40 13.60 2.38
N SER A 2 25.58 13.64 3.43
CA SER A 2 24.40 12.77 3.54
C SER A 2 23.20 13.48 2.90
N ILE A 3 22.47 12.78 2.03
CA ILE A 3 21.19 13.26 1.52
C ILE A 3 20.13 12.55 2.37
N GLY A 4 19.86 13.14 3.55
CA GLY A 4 18.96 12.58 4.57
C GLY A 4 19.48 11.30 5.26
N ASN A 5 18.63 10.71 6.11
CA ASN A 5 18.96 9.50 6.90
C ASN A 5 18.97 8.19 6.10
N ASN A 6 18.80 8.26 4.77
CA ASN A 6 18.56 7.07 3.92
C ASN A 6 19.65 6.86 2.86
N LEU A 7 20.52 7.84 2.62
CA LEU A 7 21.57 7.79 1.61
C LEU A 7 22.81 8.56 2.09
N ALA A 8 23.94 7.86 2.22
CA ALA A 8 25.24 8.47 2.49
C ALA A 8 26.12 8.38 1.23
N MET A 9 26.57 9.53 0.74
CA MET A 9 27.49 9.60 -0.40
C MET A 9 28.93 9.71 0.10
N VAL A 10 29.77 8.76 -0.34
CA VAL A 10 31.22 8.74 -0.11
C VAL A 10 31.88 9.30 -1.36
N SER A 11 32.05 10.63 -1.38
CA SER A 11 32.44 11.40 -2.58
C SER A 11 33.81 11.05 -3.13
N HIS A 12 34.74 10.58 -2.30
CA HIS A 12 36.08 10.19 -2.72
C HIS A 12 36.17 8.76 -3.28
N GLU A 13 35.13 7.94 -3.10
CA GLU A 13 35.07 6.55 -3.58
C GLU A 13 34.05 6.34 -4.71
N ASN A 14 33.36 7.40 -5.17
CA ASN A 14 32.20 7.28 -6.07
C ASN A 14 31.20 6.21 -5.60
N ARG A 15 30.98 6.14 -4.29
CA ARG A 15 30.16 5.11 -3.63
C ARG A 15 28.99 5.72 -2.89
N PHE A 16 27.86 5.03 -2.93
CA PHE A 16 26.68 5.33 -2.12
C PHE A 16 26.46 4.21 -1.09
N ILE A 17 26.07 4.57 0.12
CA ILE A 17 25.73 3.66 1.20
C ILE A 17 24.25 3.84 1.54
N LEU A 18 23.54 2.72 1.61
CA LEU A 18 22.10 2.65 1.90
C LEU A 18 21.92 1.93 3.25
N PRO A 19 22.01 2.65 4.39
CA PRO A 19 22.20 2.06 5.71
C PRO A 19 20.97 1.32 6.27
N LYS A 20 19.81 1.43 5.61
CA LYS A 20 18.54 0.86 6.08
C LYS A 20 18.10 -0.38 5.31
N LEU A 21 18.86 -0.81 4.31
CA LEU A 21 18.50 -1.95 3.50
C LEU A 21 18.70 -3.26 4.24
N GLU A 22 17.67 -4.09 4.21
CA GLU A 22 17.70 -5.47 4.64
C GLU A 22 18.12 -6.38 3.47
N THR A 23 18.56 -7.59 3.77
CA THR A 23 19.01 -8.57 2.77
C THR A 23 17.94 -8.85 1.70
N GLU A 24 16.67 -8.91 2.07
CA GLU A 24 15.57 -9.13 1.13
C GLU A 24 15.34 -7.92 0.21
N ASP A 25 15.56 -6.70 0.69
CA ASP A 25 15.43 -5.51 -0.14
C ASP A 25 16.48 -5.47 -1.24
N MET A 26 17.71 -5.89 -0.89
CA MET A 26 18.81 -5.98 -1.84
C MET A 26 18.48 -6.93 -2.98
N LYS A 27 17.77 -8.04 -2.73
CA LYS A 27 17.34 -8.95 -3.80
C LYS A 27 16.44 -8.25 -4.80
N VAL A 28 15.48 -7.46 -4.32
CA VAL A 28 14.55 -6.69 -5.18
C VAL A 28 15.32 -5.63 -5.98
N LEU A 29 16.18 -4.85 -5.30
CA LEU A 29 16.97 -3.80 -5.93
C LEU A 29 17.94 -4.34 -6.99
N LEU A 30 18.70 -5.39 -6.67
CA LEU A 30 19.66 -5.99 -7.59
C LEU A 30 18.94 -6.64 -8.79
N THR A 31 17.79 -7.28 -8.56
CA THR A 31 16.95 -7.82 -9.64
C THR A 31 16.51 -6.71 -10.59
N PHE A 32 16.12 -5.55 -10.05
CA PHE A 32 15.80 -4.40 -10.88
C PHE A 32 17.04 -3.88 -11.65
N ILE A 33 18.16 -3.67 -10.96
CA ILE A 33 19.39 -3.11 -11.56
C ILE A 33 19.88 -3.98 -12.72
N TYR A 34 19.98 -5.29 -12.52
CA TYR A 34 20.57 -6.20 -13.49
C TYR A 34 19.60 -6.72 -14.55
N GLN A 35 18.34 -6.99 -14.16
CA GLN A 35 17.38 -7.65 -15.04
C GLN A 35 16.28 -6.73 -15.53
N ARG A 36 16.22 -5.48 -15.06
CA ARG A 36 15.14 -4.51 -15.35
C ARG A 36 13.75 -5.09 -15.07
N ARG A 37 13.65 -6.00 -14.10
CA ARG A 37 12.38 -6.57 -13.64
C ARG A 37 11.79 -5.70 -12.54
N TYR A 38 10.54 -5.34 -12.73
CA TYR A 38 9.77 -4.46 -11.83
C TYR A 38 8.99 -5.33 -10.83
N ILE A 39 9.64 -5.74 -9.75
CA ILE A 39 9.01 -6.59 -8.72
C ILE A 39 8.48 -5.69 -7.60
N LEU A 40 7.20 -5.81 -7.26
CA LEU A 40 6.67 -5.18 -6.06
C LEU A 40 7.24 -5.88 -4.81
N PRO A 41 7.95 -5.16 -3.92
CA PRO A 41 8.48 -5.76 -2.71
C PRO A 41 7.37 -6.03 -1.69
N ARG A 42 7.77 -6.63 -0.57
CA ARG A 42 6.86 -6.87 0.55
C ARG A 42 6.35 -5.56 1.12
N PHE A 43 5.16 -5.62 1.70
CA PHE A 43 4.45 -4.50 2.30
C PHE A 43 5.33 -3.59 3.17
N ASP A 44 6.15 -4.20 4.00
CA ASP A 44 7.02 -3.51 4.93
C ASP A 44 8.28 -2.87 4.31
N ALA A 45 8.62 -3.24 3.09
CA ALA A 45 9.80 -2.79 2.37
C ALA A 45 9.47 -1.79 1.25
N VAL A 46 8.21 -1.69 0.79
CA VAL A 46 7.78 -0.85 -0.35
C VAL A 46 8.22 0.61 -0.22
N SER A 47 8.01 1.24 0.95
CA SER A 47 8.35 2.65 1.14
C SER A 47 9.87 2.89 1.07
N ARG A 48 10.65 2.00 1.68
CA ARG A 48 12.11 2.06 1.71
C ARG A 48 12.70 1.83 0.32
N ILE A 49 12.26 0.77 -0.37
CA ILE A 49 12.74 0.43 -1.71
C ILE A 49 12.29 1.47 -2.74
N GLY A 50 11.04 1.92 -2.68
CA GLY A 50 10.51 2.95 -3.56
C GLY A 50 11.28 4.26 -3.44
N THR A 51 11.61 4.68 -2.22
CA THR A 51 12.44 5.88 -1.97
C THR A 51 13.84 5.73 -2.58
N ILE A 52 14.47 4.57 -2.42
CA ILE A 52 15.81 4.31 -2.94
C ILE A 52 15.82 4.31 -4.47
N LEU A 53 14.84 3.66 -5.09
CA LEU A 53 14.72 3.63 -6.54
C LEU A 53 14.41 5.01 -7.11
N THR A 54 13.60 5.82 -6.41
CA THR A 54 13.36 7.23 -6.76
C THR A 54 14.64 8.05 -6.77
N LEU A 55 15.56 7.78 -5.84
CA LEU A 55 16.85 8.47 -5.76
C LEU A 55 17.80 8.03 -6.89
N LEU A 56 17.82 6.73 -7.21
CA LEU A 56 18.77 6.14 -8.16
C LEU A 56 18.33 6.29 -9.64
N PHE A 57 17.02 6.31 -9.92
CA PHE A 57 16.48 6.20 -11.27
C PHE A 57 15.41 7.27 -11.55
N ARG A 58 15.78 8.55 -11.38
CA ARG A 58 14.84 9.68 -11.55
C ARG A 58 14.15 9.71 -12.92
N ASP A 59 14.86 9.36 -13.98
CA ASP A 59 14.33 9.46 -15.35
C ASP A 59 13.41 8.28 -15.74
N ASP A 60 13.58 7.11 -15.11
CA ASP A 60 12.80 5.89 -15.40
C ASP A 60 11.66 5.63 -14.40
N ILE A 61 11.44 6.58 -13.49
CA ILE A 61 10.57 6.40 -12.32
C ILE A 61 9.09 6.21 -12.69
N SER A 62 8.65 6.77 -13.81
CA SER A 62 7.26 6.69 -14.27
C SER A 62 6.89 5.27 -14.70
N ASN A 63 7.78 4.60 -15.44
CA ASN A 63 7.61 3.21 -15.87
C ASN A 63 7.53 2.29 -14.64
N PHE A 64 8.34 2.57 -13.62
CA PHE A 64 8.37 1.80 -12.39
C PHE A 64 7.01 1.79 -11.66
N PHE A 65 6.45 2.98 -11.40
CA PHE A 65 5.15 3.06 -10.72
C PHE A 65 4.01 2.52 -11.58
N LYS A 66 4.10 2.62 -12.91
CA LYS A 66 3.12 1.99 -13.82
C LYS A 66 3.05 0.47 -13.64
N TYR A 67 4.19 -0.22 -13.56
CA TYR A 67 4.20 -1.67 -13.32
C TYR A 67 3.65 -2.03 -11.94
N TRP A 68 4.03 -1.26 -10.91
CA TRP A 68 3.51 -1.45 -9.56
C TRP A 68 2.01 -1.23 -9.47
N GLU A 69 1.47 -0.23 -10.19
CA GLU A 69 0.03 0.02 -10.26
C GLU A 69 -0.71 -1.19 -10.82
N VAL A 70 -0.24 -1.74 -11.93
CA VAL A 70 -0.82 -2.94 -12.54
C VAL A 70 -0.75 -4.14 -11.60
N GLU A 71 0.40 -4.36 -10.95
CA GLU A 71 0.56 -5.49 -10.03
C GLU A 71 -0.36 -5.36 -8.80
N LEU A 72 -0.49 -4.16 -8.24
CA LEU A 72 -1.39 -3.87 -7.12
C LEU A 72 -2.86 -4.06 -7.51
N ILE A 73 -3.28 -3.57 -8.68
CA ILE A 73 -4.65 -3.75 -9.19
C ILE A 73 -4.94 -5.25 -9.35
N ASN A 74 -4.03 -6.00 -9.97
CA ASN A 74 -4.20 -7.44 -10.16
C ASN A 74 -4.32 -8.17 -8.80
N LYS A 75 -3.48 -7.81 -7.82
CA LYS A 75 -3.55 -8.34 -6.46
C LYS A 75 -4.90 -8.06 -5.81
N VAL A 76 -5.42 -6.84 -5.91
CA VAL A 76 -6.71 -6.44 -5.34
C VAL A 76 -7.88 -7.15 -6.05
N GLN A 77 -7.84 -7.26 -7.38
CA GLN A 77 -8.90 -7.91 -8.17
C GLN A 77 -9.03 -9.41 -7.89
N GLN A 78 -7.94 -10.07 -7.49
CA GLN A 78 -7.93 -11.48 -7.13
C GLN A 78 -8.44 -11.77 -5.72
N LEU A 79 -8.73 -10.73 -4.91
CA LEU A 79 -9.22 -10.91 -3.54
C LEU A 79 -10.66 -11.42 -3.53
N ASP A 80 -10.89 -12.43 -2.70
CA ASP A 80 -12.23 -12.97 -2.46
C ASP A 80 -12.99 -12.08 -1.46
N ARG A 81 -13.93 -11.28 -1.99
CA ARG A 81 -14.77 -10.38 -1.18
C ARG A 81 -15.63 -11.10 -0.14
N SER A 82 -15.86 -12.41 -0.28
CA SER A 82 -16.57 -13.19 0.72
C SER A 82 -15.77 -13.37 2.02
N LYS A 83 -14.43 -13.34 1.93
CA LYS A 83 -13.47 -13.35 3.05
C LYS A 83 -13.21 -11.93 3.53
N CYS A 84 -14.25 -11.29 4.06
CA CYS A 84 -14.26 -9.85 4.36
C CYS A 84 -13.00 -9.35 5.10
N LEU A 85 -12.64 -9.98 6.22
CA LEU A 85 -11.54 -9.50 7.06
C LEU A 85 -10.19 -9.52 6.31
N SER A 86 -9.84 -10.64 5.68
CA SER A 86 -8.57 -10.74 4.95
C SER A 86 -8.54 -9.78 3.76
N THR A 87 -9.67 -9.63 3.06
CA THR A 87 -9.77 -8.71 1.92
C THR A 87 -9.58 -7.26 2.34
N ILE A 88 -10.21 -6.83 3.45
CA ILE A 88 -10.01 -5.48 4.01
C ILE A 88 -8.55 -5.28 4.40
N VAL A 89 -7.92 -6.25 5.08
CA VAL A 89 -6.52 -6.16 5.52
C VAL A 89 -5.57 -6.03 4.31
N GLU A 90 -5.76 -6.84 3.27
CA GLU A 90 -4.93 -6.74 2.04
C GLU A 90 -5.16 -5.42 1.31
N CYS A 91 -6.39 -4.90 1.27
CA CYS A 91 -6.66 -3.58 0.68
C CYS A 91 -6.03 -2.45 1.50
N ILE A 92 -6.03 -2.53 2.84
CA ILE A 92 -5.32 -1.55 3.68
C ILE A 92 -3.81 -1.59 3.39
N ARG A 93 -3.22 -2.78 3.27
CA ARG A 93 -1.80 -2.93 2.89
C ARG A 93 -1.53 -2.27 1.53
N ALA A 94 -2.38 -2.51 0.54
CA ALA A 94 -2.27 -1.87 -0.78
C ALA A 94 -2.39 -0.34 -0.70
N LEU A 95 -3.34 0.20 0.07
CA LEU A 95 -3.51 1.65 0.25
C LEU A 95 -2.29 2.29 0.94
N VAL A 96 -1.74 1.64 1.96
CA VAL A 96 -0.50 2.11 2.61
C VAL A 96 0.69 2.10 1.63
N MET A 97 0.79 1.11 0.75
CA MET A 97 1.79 1.09 -0.34
C MET A 97 1.58 2.25 -1.32
N VAL A 98 0.34 2.51 -1.72
CA VAL A 98 -0.02 3.65 -2.58
C VAL A 98 0.41 4.97 -1.95
N HIS A 99 0.12 5.17 -0.66
CA HIS A 99 0.50 6.39 0.05
C HIS A 99 2.02 6.54 0.24
N SER A 100 2.78 5.45 0.05
CA SER A 100 4.25 5.46 0.08
C SER A 100 4.89 5.84 -1.27
N ALA A 101 4.09 5.95 -2.33
CA ALA A 101 4.53 6.37 -3.67
C ALA A 101 4.34 7.89 -3.89
N PRO A 102 5.00 8.51 -4.88
CA PRO A 102 4.74 9.88 -5.28
C PRO A 102 3.24 10.10 -5.52
N LYS A 103 2.74 11.26 -5.07
CA LYS A 103 1.31 11.57 -5.12
C LYS A 103 0.78 11.45 -6.55
N GLY A 104 -0.27 10.64 -6.72
CA GLY A 104 -0.92 10.40 -8.01
C GLY A 104 -0.28 9.31 -8.89
N ALA A 105 0.85 8.72 -8.49
CA ALA A 105 1.54 7.70 -9.30
C ALA A 105 0.79 6.36 -9.35
N LEU A 106 -0.08 6.07 -8.39
CA LEU A 106 -0.79 4.79 -8.22
C LEU A 106 -2.31 5.00 -8.03
N LEU A 107 -2.90 5.98 -8.73
CA LEU A 107 -4.28 6.40 -8.52
C LEU A 107 -5.31 5.32 -8.85
N ALA A 108 -5.09 4.50 -9.88
CA ALA A 108 -6.03 3.43 -10.21
C ALA A 108 -5.97 2.31 -9.16
N ALA A 109 -4.79 1.99 -8.66
CA ALA A 109 -4.63 1.04 -7.54
C ALA A 109 -5.29 1.55 -6.25
N TYR A 110 -5.16 2.86 -5.97
CA TYR A 110 -5.86 3.51 -4.86
C TYR A 110 -7.38 3.28 -4.92
N ASN A 111 -7.99 3.63 -6.05
CA ASN A 111 -9.43 3.52 -6.24
C ASN A 111 -9.90 2.06 -6.14
N ALA A 112 -9.17 1.13 -6.79
CA ALA A 112 -9.51 -0.29 -6.76
C ALA A 112 -9.48 -0.85 -5.32
N ALA A 113 -8.44 -0.51 -4.55
CA ALA A 113 -8.30 -0.96 -3.17
C ALA A 113 -9.37 -0.35 -2.26
N LEU A 114 -9.66 0.96 -2.39
CA LEU A 114 -10.65 1.66 -1.58
C LEU A 114 -12.06 1.09 -1.79
N VAL A 115 -12.48 0.93 -3.05
CA VAL A 115 -13.79 0.36 -3.40
C VAL A 115 -13.90 -1.08 -2.92
N THR A 116 -12.86 -1.91 -3.14
CA THR A 116 -12.88 -3.32 -2.73
C THR A 116 -12.92 -3.47 -1.22
N ALA A 117 -12.23 -2.60 -0.47
CA ALA A 117 -12.27 -2.58 0.99
C ALA A 117 -13.66 -2.21 1.51
N ALA A 118 -14.25 -1.14 0.96
CA ALA A 118 -15.58 -0.67 1.35
C ALA A 118 -16.64 -1.76 1.09
N ASP A 119 -16.65 -2.36 -0.11
CA ASP A 119 -17.54 -3.48 -0.45
C ASP A 119 -17.41 -4.64 0.54
N ALA A 120 -16.18 -5.09 0.80
CA ALA A 120 -15.91 -6.22 1.70
C ALA A 120 -16.36 -5.91 3.14
N TRP A 121 -16.21 -4.66 3.59
CA TRP A 121 -16.67 -4.19 4.88
C TRP A 121 -18.19 -4.22 4.98
N GLN A 122 -18.91 -3.72 3.98
CA GLN A 122 -20.37 -3.75 3.97
C GLN A 122 -20.91 -5.17 3.95
N ILE A 123 -20.33 -6.06 3.14
CA ILE A 123 -20.70 -7.47 3.11
C ILE A 123 -20.53 -8.09 4.51
N SER A 124 -19.49 -7.69 5.26
CA SER A 124 -19.30 -8.16 6.65
C SER A 124 -20.42 -7.67 7.56
N GLU A 125 -20.77 -6.38 7.47
CA GLU A 125 -21.83 -5.77 8.30
C GLU A 125 -23.21 -6.33 7.96
N ALA A 126 -23.51 -6.56 6.68
CA ALA A 126 -24.74 -7.21 6.21
C ALA A 126 -24.85 -8.67 6.73
N LYS A 127 -23.72 -9.37 6.88
CA LYS A 127 -23.65 -10.69 7.53
C LYS A 127 -23.72 -10.63 9.06
N GLY A 128 -23.96 -9.45 9.65
CA GLY A 128 -24.04 -9.23 11.10
C GLY A 128 -22.67 -9.26 11.81
N LYS A 129 -21.56 -9.27 11.07
CA LYS A 129 -20.21 -9.30 11.65
C LYS A 129 -19.63 -7.88 11.69
N LYS A 130 -19.63 -7.28 12.88
CA LYS A 130 -19.01 -5.98 13.10
C LYS A 130 -17.49 -6.08 12.92
N VAL A 131 -16.96 -5.34 11.95
CA VAL A 131 -15.52 -5.17 11.75
C VAL A 131 -15.01 -4.24 12.85
N LYS A 132 -13.93 -4.64 13.54
CA LYS A 132 -13.32 -3.86 14.62
C LYS A 132 -11.95 -3.37 14.17
N ARG A 133 -11.66 -2.08 14.38
CA ARG A 133 -10.38 -1.45 13.99
C ARG A 133 -9.18 -2.18 14.61
N GLU A 134 -9.29 -2.58 15.87
CA GLU A 134 -8.22 -3.29 16.61
C GLU A 134 -7.90 -4.64 15.97
N LYS A 135 -8.93 -5.32 15.44
CA LYS A 135 -8.74 -6.62 14.76
C LYS A 135 -8.00 -6.43 13.45
N LEU A 136 -8.34 -5.41 12.67
CA LEU A 136 -7.65 -5.08 11.42
C LEU A 136 -6.17 -4.75 11.69
N LYS A 137 -5.89 -3.89 12.68
CA LYS A 137 -4.52 -3.56 13.08
C LYS A 137 -3.71 -4.77 13.49
N LYS A 138 -4.31 -5.68 14.28
CA LYS A 138 -3.64 -6.92 14.71
C LYS A 138 -3.24 -7.81 13.53
N GLU A 139 -4.11 -7.95 12.54
CA GLU A 139 -3.83 -8.75 11.33
C GLU A 139 -2.81 -8.07 10.39
N ILE A 140 -2.79 -6.74 10.34
CA ILE A 140 -1.75 -5.99 9.62
C ILE A 140 -0.37 -6.25 10.25
N GLY A 141 -0.32 -6.41 11.58
CA GLY A 141 0.85 -6.89 12.33
C GLY A 141 1.93 -5.85 12.60
N ARG A 142 1.86 -4.67 11.97
CA ARG A 142 2.75 -3.53 12.24
C ARG A 142 1.94 -2.28 12.54
N ASP A 143 2.41 -1.49 13.50
CA ASP A 143 1.84 -0.19 13.82
C ASP A 143 2.42 0.86 12.87
N TRP A 144 1.70 1.14 11.79
CA TRP A 144 2.06 2.19 10.85
C TRP A 144 1.19 3.42 11.14
N PRO A 145 1.76 4.62 11.34
CA PRO A 145 1.00 5.81 11.68
C PRO A 145 -0.14 6.13 10.68
N ILE A 146 0.03 5.74 9.42
CA ILE A 146 -0.94 5.99 8.36
C ILE A 146 -2.10 4.98 8.33
N VAL A 147 -1.99 3.84 9.01
CA VAL A 147 -3.04 2.80 9.00
C VAL A 147 -4.34 3.32 9.58
N ASP A 148 -4.29 4.14 10.64
CA ASP A 148 -5.49 4.74 11.22
C ASP A 148 -6.23 5.63 10.22
N GLY A 149 -5.51 6.54 9.56
CA GLY A 149 -6.10 7.40 8.54
C GLY A 149 -6.63 6.62 7.33
N VAL A 150 -5.99 5.50 6.96
CA VAL A 150 -6.49 4.62 5.90
C VAL A 150 -7.77 3.90 6.30
N ILE A 151 -7.87 3.43 7.55
CA ILE A 151 -9.09 2.79 8.06
C ILE A 151 -10.25 3.80 8.08
N GLU A 152 -9.99 5.01 8.59
CA GLU A 152 -10.99 6.10 8.61
C GLU A 152 -11.45 6.46 7.20
N LEU A 153 -10.53 6.60 6.26
CA LEU A 153 -10.85 6.82 4.85
C LEU A 153 -11.78 5.74 4.27
N ILE A 154 -11.54 4.46 4.58
CA ILE A 154 -12.40 3.37 4.08
C ILE A 154 -13.79 3.47 4.70
N GLU A 155 -13.90 3.76 5.99
CA GLU A 155 -15.18 3.93 6.69
C GLU A 155 -15.97 5.12 6.14
N ASP A 156 -15.33 6.28 6.00
CA ASP A 156 -15.93 7.49 5.45
C ASP A 156 -16.40 7.27 4.00
N PHE A 157 -15.57 6.63 3.17
CA PHE A 157 -15.93 6.32 1.79
C PHE A 157 -17.11 5.34 1.72
N LYS A 158 -17.09 4.30 2.55
CA LYS A 158 -18.19 3.32 2.67
C LYS A 158 -19.50 4.01 3.02
N ASP A 159 -19.47 4.93 3.99
CA ASP A 159 -20.66 5.65 4.44
C ASP A 159 -21.13 6.68 3.39
N SER A 160 -20.20 7.37 2.71
CA SER A 160 -20.52 8.39 1.70
C SER A 160 -21.02 7.82 0.38
N VAL A 161 -20.50 6.69 -0.08
CA VAL A 161 -20.81 6.13 -1.41
C VAL A 161 -21.90 5.06 -1.33
N CYS A 162 -21.95 4.35 -0.22
CA CYS A 162 -22.83 3.19 -0.07
C CYS A 162 -23.78 3.31 1.13
N GLY A 163 -23.92 4.51 1.72
CA GLY A 163 -24.88 4.83 2.76
C GLY A 163 -26.31 4.76 2.24
N VAL A 164 -26.91 3.57 2.27
CA VAL A 164 -28.36 3.47 2.45
C VAL A 164 -28.60 3.86 3.91
N GLU A 165 -29.06 5.08 4.15
CA GLU A 165 -29.57 5.46 5.46
C GLU A 165 -30.57 4.38 5.89
N LYS A 166 -30.28 3.68 6.99
CA LYS A 166 -31.32 2.95 7.71
C LYS A 166 -32.25 4.02 8.27
N SER A 167 -33.24 4.43 7.47
CA SER A 167 -34.39 5.14 7.99
C SER A 167 -34.94 4.27 9.12
N LYS A 168 -34.75 4.72 10.36
CA LYS A 168 -35.41 4.12 11.50
C LYS A 168 -36.90 4.20 11.17
N TYR A 169 -37.51 3.07 10.84
CA TYR A 169 -38.96 2.97 10.82
C TYR A 169 -39.41 3.27 12.25
N VAL A 170 -39.87 4.50 12.46
CA VAL A 170 -40.59 4.88 13.65
C VAL A 170 -41.96 4.20 13.50
N HIS A 171 -42.16 3.13 14.25
CA HIS A 171 -43.49 2.54 14.46
C HIS A 171 -44.29 3.42 15.42
#